data_AF-A0A1U7J6J3-F1
#
_entry.id   AF-A0A1U7J6J3-F1
#
_cell.length_a   1.000
_cell.length_b   1.000
_cell.length_c   1.000
_cell.angle_alpha   90.00
_cell.angle_beta   90.00
_cell.angle_gamma   90.00
#
_symmetry.space_group_name_H-M   'P 1'
#
loop_
_entity.id
_entity.type
_entity.pdbx_description
1 polymer ?
#
loop_
_entity_poly.entity_id
_entity_poly.type
_entity_poly.pdbx_seq_one_letter_code
_entity_poly.pdbx_strand_id
1 'polypeptide(L)'
;MQRLITLSKEVISRRFRAIALVCLVGLMSWLTLATQPAFAANSKATVTPPVDQALTEEPRDQAYEEAVEVIDDPNGVQKNYEENLKQYRQENPDQKSLVDDAKDLVNKVTGGK
;
A
#
# COMPACT_ATOMS: atom_id res chain seq x y z
N MET A 1 10.92 11.17 -58.81
CA MET A 1 11.43 11.64 -57.50
C MET A 1 10.41 11.61 -56.35
N GLN A 2 9.11 11.34 -56.56
CA GLN A 2 8.10 11.40 -55.47
C GLN A 2 8.04 10.13 -54.58
N ARG A 3 8.36 8.94 -55.11
CA ARG A 3 8.31 7.67 -54.35
C ARG A 3 9.42 7.52 -53.29
N LEU A 4 10.59 8.13 -53.54
CA LEU A 4 11.69 8.16 -52.56
C LEU A 4 11.36 9.07 -51.37
N ILE A 5 10.56 10.12 -51.60
CA ILE A 5 10.13 11.09 -50.57
C ILE A 5 9.07 10.48 -49.64
N THR A 6 8.18 9.60 -50.15
CA THR A 6 7.16 8.96 -49.31
C THR A 6 7.74 7.83 -48.45
N LEU A 7 8.66 7.04 -49.02
CA LEU A 7 9.36 5.98 -48.27
C LEU A 7 10.27 6.54 -47.19
N SER A 8 10.97 7.66 -47.47
CA SER A 8 11.77 8.34 -46.46
C SER A 8 10.89 8.95 -45.36
N LYS A 9 9.70 9.48 -45.69
CA LYS A 9 8.75 10.03 -44.71
C LYS A 9 8.22 8.97 -43.73
N GLU A 10 7.98 7.74 -44.18
CA GLU A 10 7.56 6.64 -43.30
C GLU A 10 8.69 6.16 -42.39
N VAL A 11 9.90 5.99 -42.92
CA VAL A 11 11.06 5.59 -42.10
C VAL A 11 11.42 6.68 -41.09
N ILE A 12 11.44 7.95 -41.52
CA ILE A 12 11.71 9.11 -40.67
C ILE A 12 10.64 9.25 -39.60
N SER A 13 9.36 9.15 -39.94
CA SER A 13 8.28 9.25 -38.94
C SER A 13 8.28 8.08 -37.95
N ARG A 14 8.64 6.87 -38.39
CA ARG A 14 8.78 5.71 -37.49
C ARG A 14 9.95 5.87 -36.53
N ARG A 15 11.09 6.38 -37.00
CA ARG A 15 12.27 6.65 -36.14
C ARG A 15 12.03 7.85 -35.23
N PHE A 16 11.36 8.90 -35.72
CA PHE A 16 10.97 10.06 -34.93
C PHE A 16 10.02 9.68 -33.80
N ARG A 17 9.03 8.81 -34.05
CA ARG A 17 8.14 8.27 -32.99
C ARG A 17 8.91 7.48 -31.94
N ALA A 18 9.86 6.64 -32.35
CA ALA A 18 10.69 5.89 -31.41
C ALA A 18 11.58 6.81 -30.55
N ILE A 19 12.21 7.81 -31.17
CA ILE A 19 13.02 8.82 -30.47
C ILE A 19 12.15 9.65 -29.53
N ALA A 20 10.96 10.08 -29.97
CA ALA A 20 10.03 10.83 -29.14
C ALA A 20 9.58 10.03 -27.91
N LEU A 21 9.34 8.71 -28.05
CA LEU A 21 9.00 7.85 -26.92
C LEU A 21 10.18 7.68 -25.96
N VAL A 22 11.40 7.47 -26.46
CA VAL A 22 12.60 7.37 -25.61
C VAL A 22 12.88 8.69 -24.88
N CYS A 23 12.72 9.83 -25.55
CA CYS A 23 12.84 11.15 -24.93
C CYS A 23 11.75 11.39 -23.89
N LEU A 24 10.50 10.99 -24.15
CA LEU A 24 9.39 11.13 -23.21
C LEU A 24 9.63 10.28 -21.95
N VAL A 25 10.05 9.02 -22.12
CA VAL A 25 10.41 8.14 -20.99
C VAL A 25 11.61 8.71 -20.22
N GLY A 26 12.64 9.20 -20.92
CA GLY A 26 13.80 9.84 -20.28
C GLY A 26 13.46 11.11 -19.50
N LEU A 27 12.55 11.95 -20.02
CA LEU A 27 12.04 13.14 -19.33
C LEU A 27 11.19 12.76 -18.11
N MET A 28 10.37 11.71 -18.21
CA MET A 28 9.60 11.19 -17.07
C MET A 28 10.52 10.59 -16.01
N SER A 29 11.60 9.91 -16.38
CA SER A 29 12.59 9.37 -15.44
C SER A 29 13.31 10.46 -14.65
N TRP A 30 13.61 11.60 -15.26
CA TRP A 30 14.18 12.75 -14.53
C TRP A 30 13.16 13.34 -13.54
N LEU A 31 11.89 13.37 -13.93
CA LEU A 31 10.80 13.88 -13.07
C LEU A 31 10.56 12.96 -11.85
N THR A 32 10.74 11.64 -12.00
CA THR A 32 10.57 10.69 -10.90
C THR A 32 11.70 10.70 -9.87
N LEU A 33 12.88 11.22 -10.21
CA LEU A 33 14.01 11.26 -9.26
C LEU A 33 13.94 12.46 -8.30
N ALA A 34 13.21 13.52 -8.65
CA ALA A 34 12.99 14.69 -7.79
C ALA A 34 11.75 14.54 -6.87
N THR A 35 10.83 13.64 -7.20
CA THR A 35 9.67 13.34 -6.37
C THR A 35 9.94 12.07 -5.56
N GLN A 36 10.62 12.21 -4.43
CA GLN A 36 10.38 11.26 -3.35
C GLN A 36 8.87 11.29 -3.05
N PRO A 37 8.16 10.15 -3.03
CA PRO A 37 6.75 10.13 -2.65
C PRO A 37 6.68 10.50 -1.17
N ALA A 38 6.57 11.80 -0.88
CA ALA A 38 6.42 12.32 0.47
C ALA A 38 4.97 12.11 0.94
N PHE A 39 4.57 10.85 1.09
CA PHE A 39 3.41 10.45 1.91
C PHE A 39 3.76 10.41 3.40
N ALA A 40 4.71 11.23 3.83
CA ALA A 40 5.13 11.39 5.23
C ALA A 40 5.40 12.86 5.61
N ALA A 41 4.90 13.83 4.83
CA ALA A 41 4.99 15.25 5.15
C ALA A 41 3.68 15.75 5.79
N ASN A 42 3.18 15.05 6.80
CA ASN A 42 2.44 15.74 7.85
C ASN A 42 3.43 15.96 9.00
N SER A 43 3.50 17.20 9.43
CA SER A 43 4.50 17.80 10.30
C SER A 43 4.76 17.02 11.60
N LYS A 44 5.88 16.33 11.66
CA LYS A 44 6.81 16.33 12.78
C LYS A 44 8.06 15.60 12.32
N ALA A 45 9.22 16.05 12.73
CA ALA A 45 10.43 15.26 12.62
C ALA A 45 10.18 13.89 13.26
N THR A 46 9.90 12.88 12.46
CA THR A 46 10.07 11.49 12.87
C THR A 46 11.57 11.28 12.91
N VAL A 47 12.17 11.73 14.02
CA VAL A 47 13.11 10.91 14.76
C VAL A 47 12.63 9.49 14.53
N THR A 48 13.35 8.71 13.73
CA THR A 48 13.23 7.25 13.80
C THR A 48 13.23 7.01 15.30
N PRO A 49 12.12 6.54 15.93
CA PRO A 49 12.31 6.06 17.28
C PRO A 49 13.47 5.09 17.12
N PRO A 50 14.58 5.24 17.89
CA PRO A 50 15.50 4.11 17.99
C PRO A 50 14.56 2.92 18.18
N VAL A 51 14.62 1.91 17.29
CA VAL A 51 13.82 0.70 17.46
C VAL A 51 14.01 0.38 18.91
N ASP A 52 12.97 0.59 19.72
CA ASP A 52 13.17 0.72 21.14
C ASP A 52 13.67 -0.66 21.51
N GLN A 53 14.97 -0.76 21.76
CA GLN A 53 15.57 -1.88 22.48
C GLN A 53 15.04 -1.87 23.94
N ALA A 54 14.06 -1.00 24.23
CA ALA A 54 13.26 -0.87 25.41
C ALA A 54 11.83 -1.47 25.28
N LEU A 55 11.53 -2.32 24.29
CA LEU A 55 10.66 -3.45 24.63
C LEU A 55 11.51 -4.39 25.49
N THR A 56 11.58 -4.07 26.78
CA THR A 56 12.05 -4.98 27.82
C THR A 56 11.35 -6.34 27.63
N GLU A 57 11.97 -7.44 28.07
CA GLU A 57 11.38 -8.78 27.91
C GLU A 57 9.96 -8.86 28.51
N GLU A 58 9.70 -8.11 29.59
CA GLU A 58 8.42 -8.01 30.29
C GLU A 58 7.18 -7.73 29.39
N PRO A 59 7.11 -6.62 28.61
CA PRO A 59 5.97 -6.37 27.72
C PRO A 59 5.83 -7.37 26.57
N ARG A 60 6.91 -8.08 26.19
CA ARG A 60 6.82 -9.16 25.18
C ARG A 60 6.26 -10.43 25.80
N ASP A 61 6.73 -10.80 26.98
CA ASP A 61 6.31 -12.01 27.67
C ASP A 61 4.82 -11.94 28.03
N GLN A 62 4.35 -10.77 28.49
CA GLN A 62 2.92 -10.52 28.73
C GLN A 62 2.07 -10.68 27.45
N ALA A 63 2.55 -10.18 26.31
CA ALA A 63 1.83 -10.33 25.05
C ALA A 63 1.76 -11.80 24.58
N TYR A 64 2.78 -12.60 24.90
CA TYR A 64 2.74 -14.04 24.62
C TYR A 64 1.79 -14.78 25.57
N GLU A 65 1.80 -14.44 26.87
CA GLU A 65 0.88 -15.02 27.86
C GLU A 65 -0.57 -14.72 27.51
N GLU A 66 -0.89 -13.47 27.18
CA GLU A 66 -2.24 -13.06 26.75
C GLU A 66 -2.68 -13.80 25.47
N ALA A 67 -1.76 -14.01 24.52
CA ALA A 67 -2.05 -14.78 23.31
C ALA A 67 -2.35 -16.26 23.61
N VAL A 68 -1.66 -16.86 24.58
CA VAL A 68 -1.91 -18.25 25.00
C VAL A 68 -3.28 -18.35 25.69
N GLU A 69 -3.62 -17.42 26.59
CA GLU A 69 -4.92 -17.40 27.26
C GLU A 69 -6.09 -17.27 26.28
N VAL A 70 -5.93 -16.47 25.23
CA VAL A 70 -6.93 -16.29 24.16
C VAL A 70 -7.12 -17.56 23.32
N ILE A 71 -6.08 -18.39 23.19
CA ILE A 71 -6.13 -19.66 22.44
C ILE A 71 -6.75 -20.78 23.31
N ASP A 72 -6.51 -20.75 24.62
CA ASP A 72 -7.04 -21.75 25.55
C ASP A 72 -8.56 -21.61 25.77
N ASP A 73 -9.13 -20.42 25.59
CA ASP A 73 -10.58 -20.24 25.52
C ASP A 73 -11.12 -20.68 24.13
N PRO A 74 -12.05 -21.65 24.05
CA PRO A 74 -12.63 -22.10 22.79
C PRO A 74 -13.31 -20.99 21.95
N ASN A 75 -13.69 -19.86 22.56
CA ASN A 75 -14.20 -18.68 21.84
C ASN A 75 -13.30 -17.45 21.99
N GLY A 76 -12.13 -17.57 22.62
CA GLY A 76 -11.27 -16.43 22.95
C GLY A 76 -10.82 -15.65 21.72
N VAL A 77 -10.40 -16.35 20.67
CA VAL A 77 -9.99 -15.74 19.39
C VAL A 77 -11.13 -14.93 18.76
N GLN A 78 -12.35 -15.48 18.75
CA GLN A 78 -13.51 -14.82 18.15
C GLN A 78 -13.90 -13.56 18.96
N LYS A 79 -13.88 -13.68 20.29
CA LYS A 79 -14.18 -12.56 21.20
C LYS A 79 -13.16 -11.45 21.07
N ASN A 80 -11.86 -11.79 21.04
CA ASN A 80 -10.78 -10.83 20.87
C ASN A 80 -10.86 -10.13 19.51
N TYR A 81 -11.19 -10.86 18.44
CA TYR A 81 -11.48 -10.24 17.13
C TYR A 81 -12.63 -9.21 17.20
N GLU A 82 -13.73 -9.53 17.89
CA GLU A 82 -14.86 -8.61 18.01
C GLU A 82 -14.54 -7.37 18.85
N GLU A 83 -13.76 -7.52 19.91
CA GLU A 83 -13.30 -6.41 20.75
C GLU A 83 -12.36 -5.49 19.97
N ASN A 84 -11.36 -6.06 19.28
CA ASN A 84 -10.46 -5.29 18.41
C ASN A 84 -11.22 -4.57 17.28
N LEU A 85 -12.23 -5.22 16.68
CA LEU A 85 -13.04 -4.61 15.64
C LEU A 85 -13.87 -3.43 16.17
N LYS A 86 -14.41 -3.53 17.40
CA LYS A 86 -15.12 -2.44 18.07
C LYS A 86 -14.18 -1.28 18.35
N GLN A 87 -13.00 -1.54 18.89
CA GLN A 87 -11.98 -0.53 19.17
C GLN A 87 -11.52 0.16 17.88
N TYR A 88 -11.20 -0.60 16.84
CA TYR A 88 -10.81 -0.06 15.54
C TYR A 88 -11.86 0.88 14.95
N ARG A 89 -13.15 0.53 15.04
CA ARG A 89 -14.26 1.38 14.57
C ARG A 89 -14.48 2.63 15.43
N GLN A 90 -14.13 2.59 16.71
CA GLN A 90 -14.17 3.76 17.59
C GLN A 90 -13.02 4.73 17.31
N GLU A 91 -11.83 4.20 17.08
CA GLU A 91 -10.62 4.97 16.78
C GLU A 91 -10.59 5.51 15.35
N ASN A 92 -11.27 4.83 14.42
CA ASN A 92 -11.31 5.19 13.00
C ASN A 92 -12.77 5.38 12.53
N PRO A 93 -13.49 6.39 13.06
CA PRO A 93 -14.90 6.62 12.75
C PRO A 93 -15.13 6.91 11.25
N ASP A 94 -14.14 7.49 10.58
CA ASP A 94 -14.19 7.88 9.17
C ASP A 94 -13.86 6.73 8.20
N GLN A 95 -13.17 5.69 8.69
CA GLN A 95 -12.73 4.53 7.90
C GLN A 95 -13.63 3.30 8.09
N LYS A 96 -14.82 3.52 8.64
CA LYS A 96 -15.78 2.47 9.01
C LYS A 96 -16.06 1.47 7.88
N SER A 97 -15.87 1.86 6.61
CA SER A 97 -16.13 0.99 5.46
C SER A 97 -14.99 0.06 5.08
N LEU A 98 -13.71 0.28 5.41
CA LEU A 98 -12.63 -0.54 4.81
C LEU A 98 -12.74 -2.04 5.10
N VAL A 99 -13.03 -2.39 6.36
CA VAL A 99 -13.20 -3.79 6.78
C VAL A 99 -14.49 -4.38 6.22
N ASP A 100 -15.54 -3.57 6.15
CA ASP A 100 -16.86 -3.99 5.66
C ASP A 100 -16.84 -4.15 4.12
N ASP A 101 -16.14 -3.28 3.39
CA ASP A 101 -15.88 -3.31 1.95
C ASP A 101 -15.01 -4.52 1.57
N ALA A 102 -14.00 -4.85 2.39
CA ALA A 102 -13.19 -6.04 2.21
C ALA A 102 -14.03 -7.32 2.40
N LYS A 103 -14.92 -7.36 3.41
CA LYS A 103 -15.86 -8.46 3.60
C LYS A 103 -16.80 -8.61 2.40
N ASP A 104 -17.33 -7.51 1.89
CA ASP A 104 -18.24 -7.50 0.75
C ASP A 104 -17.55 -7.99 -0.53
N LEU A 105 -16.31 -7.54 -0.78
CA LEU A 105 -15.50 -8.01 -1.90
C LEU A 105 -15.23 -9.52 -1.83
N VAL A 106 -14.87 -10.02 -0.64
CA VAL A 106 -14.63 -11.45 -0.43
C VAL A 106 -15.91 -12.25 -0.70
N ASN A 107 -17.06 -11.84 -0.15
CA ASN A 107 -18.34 -12.50 -0.40
C ASN A 107 -18.70 -12.52 -1.89
N LYS A 108 -18.45 -11.41 -2.59
CA LYS A 108 -18.69 -11.29 -4.03
C LYS A 108 -17.81 -12.21 -4.88
N VAL A 109 -16.56 -12.44 -4.46
CA VAL A 109 -15.60 -13.31 -5.15
C VAL A 109 -15.83 -14.79 -4.81
N THR A 110 -16.18 -15.11 -3.57
CA THR A 110 -16.41 -16.49 -3.12
C THR A 110 -17.83 -17.00 -3.39
N GLY A 111 -18.73 -16.13 -3.87
CA GLY A 111 -20.12 -16.48 -4.12
C GLY A 111 -20.92 -16.71 -2.83
N GLY A 112 -20.48 -16.10 -1.73
CA GLY A 112 -21.27 -16.01 -0.50
C GLY A 112 -22.57 -15.28 -0.82
N LYS A 113 -23.70 -15.98 -0.66
CA LYS A 113 -25.04 -15.41 -0.79
C LYS A 113 -25.27 -14.31 0.24
#